data_AF-A0A4Y7S898-F1
#
_entry.id   AF-A0A4Y7S898-F1
#
_cell.length_a   1.000
_cell.length_b   1.000
_cell.length_c   1.000
_cell.angle_alpha   90.00
_cell.angle_beta   90.00
_cell.angle_gamma   90.00
#
_symmetry.space_group_name_H-M   'P 1'
#
loop_
_entity.id
_entity.type
_entity.pdbx_description
1 polymer ?
#
loop_
_entity_poly.entity_id
_entity_poly.type
_entity_poly.pdbx_seq_one_letter_code
_entity_poly.pdbx_strand_id
1 'polypeptide(L)'
;MTTAVILLSHGSRAVDARTVLEAYRMMLEKSCSYDFVATASLQFNQPDLPATVEEMIKKGAQRIVVAPLFLYQGRHVQDDIPEIVQREREKYPEVELVLASNIGADERVAQVIMDRIREVC
;
A
#
# COMPACT_ATOMS: atom_id res chain seq x y z
N MET A 1 8.38 -4.05 -18.69
CA MET A 1 9.00 -3.92 -17.36
C MET A 1 7.97 -4.38 -16.36
N THR A 2 8.22 -5.50 -15.69
CA THR A 2 7.24 -6.12 -14.78
C THR A 2 7.06 -5.23 -13.55
N THR A 3 5.84 -4.80 -13.27
CA THR A 3 5.53 -3.84 -12.22
C THR A 3 4.62 -4.46 -11.16
N ALA A 4 5.08 -4.42 -9.90
CA ALA A 4 4.28 -4.76 -8.74
C ALA A 4 3.76 -3.51 -8.02
N VAL A 5 2.58 -3.60 -7.44
CA VAL A 5 2.04 -2.62 -6.49
C VAL A 5 1.90 -3.26 -5.12
N ILE A 6 2.38 -2.59 -4.09
CA ILE A 6 2.24 -2.99 -2.69
C ILE A 6 1.33 -1.99 -1.99
N LEU A 7 0.14 -2.44 -1.59
CA LEU A 7 -0.74 -1.67 -0.71
C LEU A 7 -0.23 -1.75 0.72
N LEU A 8 0.27 -0.64 1.22
CA LEU A 8 0.83 -0.56 2.56
C LEU A 8 -0.22 0.01 3.52
N SER A 9 -0.64 -0.81 4.48
CA SER A 9 -1.51 -0.37 5.58
C SER A 9 -0.70 -0.18 6.86
N HIS A 10 -1.28 0.49 7.86
CA HIS A 10 -0.71 0.51 9.20
C HIS A 10 -0.67 -0.89 9.83
N GLY A 11 -1.60 -1.77 9.44
CA GLY A 11 -1.87 -3.03 10.11
C GLY A 11 -2.72 -2.87 11.37
N SER A 12 -3.44 -3.92 11.74
CA SER A 12 -4.39 -3.93 12.84
C SER A 12 -4.54 -5.31 13.46
N ARG A 13 -4.87 -5.37 14.75
CA ARG A 13 -5.25 -6.63 15.40
C ARG A 13 -6.68 -7.05 15.05
N ALA A 14 -7.51 -6.14 14.55
CA ALA A 14 -8.87 -6.43 14.14
C ALA A 14 -8.91 -7.19 12.81
N VAL A 15 -9.69 -8.27 12.76
CA VAL A 15 -9.88 -9.09 11.55
C VAL A 15 -10.50 -8.27 10.43
N ASP A 16 -11.50 -7.43 10.74
CA ASP A 16 -12.22 -6.63 9.76
C ASP A 16 -11.30 -5.69 8.96
N ALA A 17 -10.28 -5.12 9.61
CA ALA A 17 -9.30 -4.27 8.93
C ALA A 17 -8.51 -5.02 7.86
N ARG A 18 -8.19 -6.30 8.10
CA ARG A 18 -7.50 -7.14 7.11
C ARG A 18 -8.43 -7.48 5.95
N THR A 19 -9.69 -7.80 6.23
CA THR A 19 -10.71 -8.06 5.20
C THR A 19 -10.88 -6.87 4.26
N VAL A 20 -10.89 -5.65 4.80
CA VAL A 20 -10.99 -4.42 4.00
C VAL A 20 -9.74 -4.20 3.13
N LEU A 21 -8.54 -4.40 3.67
CA LEU A 21 -7.30 -4.28 2.90
C LEU A 21 -7.26 -5.28 1.73
N GLU A 22 -7.70 -6.51 1.99
CA GLU A 22 -7.77 -7.57 0.97
C GLU A 22 -8.82 -7.26 -0.09
N ALA A 23 -9.96 -6.68 0.30
CA ALA A 23 -10.96 -6.21 -0.66
C ALA A 23 -10.38 -5.14 -1.60
N TYR A 24 -9.61 -4.18 -1.08
CA TYR A 24 -8.92 -3.20 -1.93
C TYR A 24 -7.88 -3.84 -2.86
N ARG A 25 -7.11 -4.82 -2.38
CA ARG A 25 -6.17 -5.58 -3.21
C ARG A 25 -6.88 -6.19 -4.42
N MET A 26 -7.98 -6.92 -4.18
CA MET A 26 -8.77 -7.55 -5.24
C MET A 26 -9.41 -6.54 -6.20
N MET A 27 -9.85 -5.37 -5.71
CA MET A 27 -10.40 -4.32 -6.56
C MET A 27 -9.34 -3.74 -7.50
N LEU A 28 -8.10 -3.54 -7.02
CA LEU A 28 -7.00 -3.05 -7.83
C LEU A 28 -6.49 -4.09 -8.83
N GLU A 29 -6.42 -5.36 -8.45
CA GLU A 29 -6.09 -6.44 -9.40
C GLU A 29 -7.04 -6.48 -10.60
N LYS A 30 -8.32 -6.16 -10.40
CA LYS A 30 -9.32 -6.11 -11.48
C LYS A 30 -9.23 -4.83 -12.32
N SER A 31 -8.74 -3.74 -11.75
CA SER A 31 -8.86 -2.40 -12.35
C SER A 31 -7.55 -1.90 -12.97
N CYS A 32 -6.41 -2.49 -12.63
CA CYS A 32 -5.10 -2.02 -13.04
C CYS A 32 -4.36 -3.04 -13.90
N SER A 33 -3.56 -2.56 -14.85
CA SER A 33 -2.70 -3.39 -15.71
C SER A 33 -1.35 -3.73 -15.06
N TYR A 34 -1.28 -3.81 -13.72
CA TYR A 34 -0.05 -4.19 -13.03
C TYR A 34 0.08 -5.71 -12.97
N ASP A 35 1.31 -6.22 -13.05
CA ASP A 35 1.58 -7.66 -13.10
C ASP A 35 1.33 -8.33 -11.74
N PHE A 36 1.57 -7.60 -10.64
CA PHE A 36 1.36 -8.08 -9.28
C PHE A 36 0.73 -7.01 -8.39
N VAL A 37 -0.22 -7.40 -7.54
CA VAL A 37 -0.77 -6.56 -6.48
C VAL A 37 -0.68 -7.32 -5.15
N ALA A 38 0.12 -6.79 -4.23
CA ALA A 38 0.36 -7.36 -2.92
C ALA A 38 -0.08 -6.39 -1.81
N THR A 39 -0.17 -6.90 -0.59
CA THR A 39 -0.48 -6.13 0.61
C THR A 39 0.67 -6.28 1.61
N ALA A 40 0.97 -5.19 2.32
CA ALA A 40 1.94 -5.16 3.39
C ALA A 40 1.38 -4.37 4.59
N SER A 41 1.90 -4.65 5.77
CA SER A 41 1.55 -3.93 6.99
C SER A 41 2.78 -3.34 7.67
N LEU A 42 2.67 -2.11 8.18
CA LEU A 42 3.74 -1.50 8.98
C LEU A 42 3.88 -2.13 10.35
N GLN A 43 2.76 -2.49 10.98
CA GLN A 43 2.72 -3.02 12.34
C GLN A 43 1.72 -4.17 12.46
N PHE A 44 1.87 -4.96 13.52
CA PHE A 44 0.94 -6.00 14.01
C PHE A 44 0.67 -7.18 13.08
N ASN A 45 0.91 -7.08 11.77
CA ASN A 45 0.55 -8.08 10.78
C ASN A 45 1.75 -8.36 9.86
N GLN A 46 1.76 -9.57 9.32
CA GLN A 46 2.70 -10.00 8.30
C GLN A 46 1.91 -10.33 7.02
N PRO A 47 2.51 -10.18 5.83
CA PRO A 47 3.89 -9.74 5.61
C PRO A 47 4.08 -8.24 5.88
N ASP A 48 5.28 -7.87 6.35
CA ASP A 48 5.72 -6.47 6.42
C ASP A 48 6.24 -5.98 5.06
N LEU A 49 6.58 -4.69 4.99
CA LEU A 49 7.02 -4.08 3.74
C LEU A 49 8.31 -4.73 3.18
N PRO A 50 9.40 -4.91 3.95
CA PRO A 50 10.60 -5.61 3.46
C PRO A 50 10.32 -7.03 2.93
N ALA A 51 9.55 -7.84 3.68
CA ALA A 51 9.22 -9.20 3.26
C ALA A 51 8.43 -9.21 1.95
N THR A 52 7.48 -8.28 1.80
CA THR A 52 6.65 -8.16 0.59
C THR A 52 7.47 -7.69 -0.60
N VAL A 53 8.39 -6.74 -0.41
CA VAL A 53 9.33 -6.29 -1.46
C VAL A 53 10.15 -7.46 -1.95
N GLU A 54 10.80 -8.22 -1.05
CA GLU A 54 11.60 -9.38 -1.41
C GLU A 54 10.79 -10.44 -2.17
N GLU A 55 9.54 -10.70 -1.75
CA GLU A 55 8.65 -11.62 -2.44
C GLU A 55 8.34 -11.16 -3.88
N MET A 56 8.05 -9.88 -4.08
CA MET A 56 7.76 -9.34 -5.42
C MET A 56 8.98 -9.40 -6.34
N ILE A 57 10.18 -9.15 -5.81
CA ILE A 57 11.43 -9.29 -6.57
C ILE A 57 11.63 -10.75 -6.99
N LYS A 58 11.41 -11.72 -6.09
CA LYS A 58 11.48 -13.16 -6.41
C LYS A 58 10.48 -13.58 -7.48
N LYS A 59 9.33 -12.91 -7.56
CA LYS A 59 8.33 -13.10 -8.62
C LYS A 59 8.71 -12.43 -9.96
N GLY A 60 9.83 -11.70 -10.00
CA GLY A 60 10.36 -11.07 -11.21
C GLY A 60 9.93 -9.61 -11.40
N ALA A 61 9.44 -8.93 -10.36
CA ALA A 61 9.15 -7.50 -10.42
C ALA A 61 10.45 -6.71 -10.62
N GLN A 62 10.47 -5.84 -11.64
CA GLN A 62 11.56 -4.94 -11.96
C GLN A 62 11.29 -3.51 -11.47
N ARG A 63 10.01 -3.21 -11.23
CA ARG A 63 9.53 -1.98 -10.60
C ARG A 63 8.53 -2.34 -9.51
N ILE A 64 8.63 -1.68 -8.36
CA ILE A 64 7.72 -1.85 -7.24
C ILE A 64 7.21 -0.49 -6.80
N VAL A 65 5.88 -0.32 -6.80
CA VAL A 65 5.22 0.89 -6.29
C VAL A 65 4.63 0.60 -4.93
N VAL A 66 5.14 1.28 -3.90
CA VAL A 66 4.58 1.25 -2.54
C VAL A 66 3.50 2.32 -2.45
N ALA A 67 2.25 1.91 -2.24
CA ALA A 67 1.08 2.77 -2.17
C ALA A 67 0.53 2.81 -0.73
N PRO A 68 0.77 3.89 0.02
CA PRO A 68 0.29 4.00 1.40
C PRO A 68 -1.23 4.21 1.47
N LEU A 69 -1.95 3.27 2.08
CA LEU A 69 -3.38 3.37 2.37
C LEU A 69 -3.64 4.20 3.64
N PHE A 70 -3.24 5.47 3.61
CA PHE A 70 -3.35 6.41 4.72
C PHE A 70 -4.05 7.70 4.29
N LEU A 71 -5.09 8.10 5.03
CA LEU A 71 -5.85 9.33 4.73
C LEU A 71 -5.04 10.60 4.99
N TYR A 72 -4.24 10.61 6.05
CA TYR A 72 -3.46 11.78 6.48
C TYR A 72 -1.99 11.39 6.73
N GLN A 73 -1.10 12.38 6.62
CA GLN A 73 0.30 12.21 6.96
C GLN A 73 0.48 12.24 8.49
N GLY A 74 0.52 11.05 9.10
CA GLY A 74 1.04 10.90 10.47
C GLY A 74 2.55 10.70 10.48
N ARG A 75 3.16 10.65 11.68
CA ARG A 75 4.60 10.41 11.87
C ARG A 75 5.12 9.24 11.04
N HIS A 76 4.40 8.11 11.01
CA HIS A 76 4.77 6.94 10.21
C HIS A 76 4.87 7.20 8.71
N VAL A 77 3.98 8.04 8.15
CA VAL A 77 3.99 8.37 6.72
C VAL A 77 5.13 9.34 6.39
N GLN A 78 5.52 10.18 7.34
CA GLN A 78 6.57 11.19 7.14
C GLN A 78 7.98 10.63 7.35
N ASP A 79 8.16 9.72 8.31
CA ASP A 79 9.49 9.28 8.75
C ASP A 79 9.73 7.80 8.42
N ASP A 80 8.89 6.91 8.97
CA ASP A 80 9.15 5.45 8.94
C ASP A 80 9.05 4.84 7.54
N ILE A 81 8.00 5.16 6.77
CA ILE A 81 7.80 4.58 5.43
C ILE A 81 8.93 4.99 4.48
N PRO A 82 9.28 6.29 4.36
CA PRO A 82 10.41 6.71 3.53
C PRO A 82 11.73 6.05 3.93
N GLU A 83 12.00 5.90 5.24
CA GLU A 83 13.23 5.26 5.72
C GLU A 83 13.28 3.77 5.31
N ILE A 84 12.20 3.02 5.51
CA ILE A 84 12.14 1.61 5.09
C ILE A 84 12.32 1.50 3.57
N VAL A 85 11.63 2.33 2.79
CA VAL A 85 11.75 2.33 1.33
C VAL A 85 13.18 2.65 0.89
N GLN A 86 13.84 3.60 1.54
CA GLN A 86 15.22 3.97 1.21
C GLN A 86 16.19 2.81 1.49
N ARG A 87 16.03 2.12 2.63
CA ARG A 87 16.84 0.92 2.95
C ARG A 87 16.64 -0.19 1.93
N GLU A 88 15.40 -0.46 1.51
CA GLU A 88 15.13 -1.48 0.50
C GLU A 88 15.63 -1.09 -0.89
N ARG A 89 15.65 0.21 -1.25
CA ARG A 89 16.32 0.70 -2.47
C ARG A 89 17.82 0.43 -2.47
N GLU A 90 18.48 0.66 -1.34
CA GLU A 90 19.92 0.40 -1.20
C GLU A 90 20.24 -1.10 -1.25
N LYS A 91 19.33 -1.93 -0.72
CA LYS A 91 19.45 -3.38 -0.72
C LYS A 91 19.23 -4.00 -2.11
N TYR A 92 18.35 -3.42 -2.92
CA TYR A 92 17.99 -3.91 -4.26
C TYR A 92 18.14 -2.82 -5.34
N PRO A 93 19.39 -2.37 -5.63
CA PRO A 93 19.64 -1.26 -6.55
C PRO A 93 19.22 -1.52 -8.01
N GLU A 94 19.02 -2.79 -8.39
CA GLU A 94 18.57 -3.23 -9.70
C GLU A 94 17.05 -3.14 -9.90
N VAL A 95 16.28 -2.88 -8.83
CA VAL A 95 14.82 -2.78 -8.86
C VAL A 95 14.38 -1.35 -8.61
N GLU A 96 13.50 -0.83 -9.47
CA GLU A 96 12.96 0.51 -9.29
C GLU A 96 11.88 0.52 -8.19
N LEU A 97 12.25 0.89 -6.97
CA LEU A 97 11.30 1.01 -5.85
C LEU A 97 10.82 2.46 -5.69
N VAL A 98 9.51 2.69 -5.81
CA VAL A 98 8.90 4.03 -5.80
C VAL A 98 7.86 4.13 -4.68
N LEU A 99 7.95 5.18 -3.85
CA LEU A 99 6.93 5.51 -2.86
C LEU A 99 5.93 6.49 -3.46
N ALA A 100 4.66 6.10 -3.54
CA ALA A 100 3.57 6.98 -3.92
C ALA A 100 3.13 7.87 -2.74
N SER A 101 2.44 8.97 -3.04
CA SER A 101 1.77 9.77 -2.02
C SER A 101 0.67 8.96 -1.33
N ASN A 102 0.41 9.30 -0.06
CA ASN A 102 -0.76 8.79 0.65
C ASN A 102 -2.05 9.35 0.01
N ILE A 103 -3.22 8.83 0.43
CA ILE A 103 -4.53 9.21 -0.15
C ILE A 103 -4.76 10.72 -0.06
N GLY A 104 -4.55 11.32 1.11
CA GLY A 104 -4.66 12.75 1.32
C GLY A 104 -6.09 13.30 1.15
N ALA A 105 -6.17 14.62 0.95
CA ALA A 105 -7.42 15.31 0.67
C ALA A 105 -7.76 15.18 -0.82
N ASP A 106 -8.62 14.24 -1.14
CA ASP A 106 -9.09 13.96 -2.50
C ASP A 106 -10.63 14.06 -2.57
N GLU A 107 -11.15 14.73 -3.60
CA GLU A 107 -12.59 14.92 -3.78
C GLU A 107 -13.38 13.59 -3.83
N ARG A 108 -12.76 12.52 -4.35
CA ARG A 108 -13.38 11.20 -4.40
C ARG A 108 -13.57 10.61 -3.01
N VAL A 109 -12.65 10.87 -2.09
CA VAL A 109 -12.78 10.46 -0.69
C VAL A 109 -13.88 11.28 -0.01
N ALA A 110 -13.94 12.59 -0.27
CA ALA A 110 -15.02 13.43 0.21
C ALA A 110 -16.39 12.93 -0.28
N GLN A 111 -16.49 12.44 -1.52
CA GLN A 111 -17.72 11.85 -2.05
C GLN A 111 -18.11 10.57 -1.31
N VAL A 112 -17.16 9.68 -1.02
CA VAL A 112 -17.44 8.47 -0.20
C VAL A 112 -17.92 8.85 1.20
N ILE A 113 -17.33 9.88 1.82
CA ILE A 113 -17.78 10.38 3.13
C ILE A 113 -19.21 10.92 3.03
N MET A 114 -19.54 11.68 1.99
CA MET A 114 -20.90 12.16 1.75
C MET A 114 -21.91 11.03 1.59
N ASP A 115 -21.52 9.94 0.93
CA ASP A 115 -22.38 8.76 0.78
C ASP A 115 -22.63 8.07 2.14
N ARG A 116 -21.62 7.98 3.02
CA ARG A 116 -21.79 7.49 4.39
C ARG A 116 -22.70 8.38 5.24
N ILE A 117 -22.64 9.71 5.07
CA ILE A 117 -23.54 10.65 5.77
C ILE A 117 -24.99 10.42 5.34
N ARG A 118 -25.23 10.27 4.03
CA ARG A 118 -26.57 10.04 3.47
C ARG A 118 -27.23 8.74 3.93
N GLU A 119 -26.47 7.77 4.42
CA GLU A 119 -27.03 6.52 4.96
C GLU A 119 -27.86 6.73 6.24
N VAL A 120 -27.65 7.83 6.94
CA VAL A 120 -28.34 8.15 8.19
C VAL A 120 -29.16 9.44 8.11
N CYS A 121 -29.23 10.06 6.93
CA CYS A 121 -30.05 11.24 6.66
C CYS A 121 -31.41 10.88 6.06
#